data_AF-A0A7X9DUS2-F1
#
_entry.id   AF-A0A7X9DUS2-F1
#
_cell.length_a   1.000
_cell.length_b   1.000
_cell.length_c   1.000
_cell.angle_alpha   90.00
_cell.angle_beta   90.00
_cell.angle_gamma   90.00
#
_symmetry.space_group_name_H-M   'P 1'
#
loop_
_entity.id
_entity.type
_entity.pdbx_description
1 polymer ?
#
loop_
_entity_poly.entity_id
_entity_poly.type
_entity_poly.pdbx_seq_one_letter_code
_entity_poly.pdbx_strand_id
1 'polypeptide(L)'
;MSRISTVFLVATVVAYLGAVPIMAPGCSSQEAEDLDTGFEEADGTADDGAAPSDDGGVFSDDGGEEADEGEPAGDDGGGLEDDGGPGEDDGGSLEDDGGPGEDDGGPVADDGGADLDDGGGFSDDGGSAEDDGGFSEDDGGGPADDGGTLPDDAGAADGDGAQPGVAFRTVFSTRPADDSRDYAVENAIVDLIQRAAPGSRVQVAMYTFTRDRVADELVAAYLRGVDVRVLLDGGAGDLLGSEVGTLQAGLGTDRVHLCDAPGTACVGSGIMHHKTFLFSRLADGTEKVVLQASQNLTSLQLNLHNNAVIVSGDAALFASYERAFEDLWADVENEYFYHYDNGDGPTRVYYFPKGRGTDPVVSILNSVSCDSTSRIRALTAFFTDARLAVAQALVARRQAGCDVAVVASTYDNNLGAQVESTLTAGGVTLVPYPERSGGWTIHSKILLIDAPFEGSAEHRRLVFCGSHNWTGPALWSNDETMLRIEDDGVFQAFLDDWARTRQAADRP
;
A
#
# COMPACT_ATOMS: atom_id res chain seq x y z
N MET A 1 16.65 94.09 -4.78
CA MET A 1 17.54 93.05 -4.22
C MET A 1 17.00 91.67 -4.61
N SER A 2 17.85 90.88 -5.28
CA SER A 2 17.84 89.40 -5.50
C SER A 2 16.51 88.69 -5.87
N ARG A 3 16.30 88.22 -7.12
CA ARG A 3 16.84 87.02 -7.83
C ARG A 3 16.22 85.68 -7.35
N ILE A 4 15.40 85.03 -8.20
CA ILE A 4 15.67 83.86 -9.08
C ILE A 4 15.26 82.52 -8.42
N SER A 5 14.27 81.80 -8.98
CA SER A 5 14.49 80.61 -9.82
C SER A 5 13.20 79.87 -10.17
N THR A 6 13.04 79.56 -11.45
CA THR A 6 12.02 78.69 -12.06
C THR A 6 12.54 77.27 -12.14
N VAL A 7 11.72 76.24 -11.84
CA VAL A 7 11.90 74.88 -12.38
C VAL A 7 10.53 74.26 -12.65
N PHE A 8 10.32 73.88 -13.91
CA PHE A 8 9.27 72.99 -14.42
C PHE A 8 9.60 71.54 -14.04
N LEU A 9 8.62 70.73 -13.64
CA LEU A 9 8.71 69.28 -13.81
C LEU A 9 7.34 68.69 -14.17
N VAL A 10 7.30 68.08 -15.35
CA VAL A 10 6.27 67.17 -15.85
C VAL A 10 6.40 65.86 -15.05
N ALA A 11 5.31 65.34 -14.49
CA ALA A 11 5.28 64.01 -13.89
C ALA A 11 4.22 63.15 -14.59
N THR A 12 4.75 62.15 -15.29
CA THR A 12 4.12 61.06 -16.01
C THR A 12 3.33 60.14 -15.07
N VAL A 13 2.22 59.62 -15.58
CA VAL A 13 1.43 58.52 -15.01
C VAL A 13 2.29 57.27 -14.86
N VAL A 14 2.34 56.69 -13.65
CA VAL A 14 2.70 55.28 -13.45
C VAL A 14 1.62 54.65 -12.59
N ALA A 15 1.00 53.62 -13.15
CA ALA A 15 -0.03 52.80 -12.55
C ALA A 15 0.50 52.11 -11.28
N TYR A 16 -0.30 52.19 -10.21
CA TYR A 16 -0.17 51.34 -9.04
C TYR A 16 -0.56 49.91 -9.45
N LEU A 17 0.42 49.06 -9.72
CA LEU A 17 0.26 47.62 -9.58
C LEU A 17 0.41 47.30 -8.09
N GLY A 18 -0.69 46.88 -7.48
CA GLY A 18 -0.70 46.42 -6.09
C GLY A 18 0.22 45.22 -5.94
N ALA A 19 1.19 45.33 -5.04
CA ALA A 19 1.96 44.21 -4.56
C ALA A 19 1.04 43.24 -3.83
N VAL A 20 0.98 41.99 -4.30
CA VAL A 20 0.49 40.85 -3.52
C VAL A 20 1.52 40.64 -2.38
N PRO A 21 1.11 40.57 -1.10
CA PRO A 21 2.05 40.29 -0.04
C PRO A 21 2.51 38.84 -0.17
N ILE A 22 3.80 38.65 -0.43
CA ILE A 22 4.48 37.37 -0.25
C ILE A 22 4.42 37.08 1.26
N MET A 23 3.59 36.11 1.65
CA MET A 23 3.63 35.58 3.01
C MET A 23 4.99 34.91 3.23
N ALA A 24 5.59 35.19 4.39
CA ALA A 24 6.81 34.55 4.81
C ALA A 24 6.54 33.05 5.08
N PRO A 25 7.46 32.14 4.70
CA PRO A 25 7.32 30.71 5.01
C PRO A 25 7.33 30.52 6.53
N GLY A 26 6.31 29.84 7.08
CA GLY A 26 6.26 29.44 8.49
C GLY A 26 5.10 29.98 9.33
N CYS A 27 4.05 30.57 8.75
CA CYS A 27 2.82 30.89 9.47
C CYS A 27 1.66 30.04 8.93
N SER A 28 1.60 28.77 9.32
CA SER A 28 0.33 28.02 9.30
C SER A 28 -0.54 28.57 10.43
N SER A 29 -1.73 29.08 10.11
CA SER A 29 -2.70 29.44 11.12
C SER A 29 -3.35 28.16 11.64
N GLN A 30 -3.03 27.77 12.87
CA GLN A 30 -3.65 26.67 13.61
C GLN A 30 -5.20 26.69 13.60
N GLU A 31 -5.84 27.83 13.27
CA GLU A 31 -7.29 27.99 13.27
C GLU A 31 -8.00 27.43 12.03
N ALA A 32 -7.29 27.01 10.97
CA ALA A 32 -7.91 26.42 9.77
C ALA A 32 -8.05 24.88 9.82
N GLU A 33 -7.44 24.21 10.81
CA GLU A 33 -7.30 22.75 10.83
C GLU A 33 -8.61 21.98 11.16
N ASP A 34 -9.69 22.66 11.56
CA ASP A 34 -10.93 22.04 12.07
C ASP A 34 -12.09 21.98 11.05
N LEU A 35 -11.88 22.42 9.79
CA LEU A 35 -12.94 22.42 8.76
C LEU A 35 -12.88 21.22 7.81
N ASP A 36 -11.91 20.33 7.96
CA ASP A 36 -11.78 19.14 7.13
C ASP A 36 -12.72 18.03 7.64
N THR A 37 -13.99 18.10 7.25
CA THR A 37 -14.97 17.02 7.45
C THR A 37 -15.01 16.06 6.24
N GLY A 38 -13.91 15.94 5.49
CA GLY A 38 -13.85 15.21 4.24
C GLY A 38 -13.56 13.72 4.43
N PHE A 39 -14.61 12.90 4.24
CA PHE A 39 -14.58 11.52 3.74
C PHE A 39 -13.20 10.86 3.63
N GLU A 40 -12.86 9.96 4.57
CA GLU A 40 -11.50 9.42 4.66
C GLU A 40 -11.22 8.24 3.73
N GLU A 41 -12.19 7.41 3.39
CA GLU A 41 -11.99 6.24 2.51
C GLU A 41 -13.33 5.79 1.88
N ALA A 42 -13.41 5.69 0.54
CA ALA A 42 -14.52 5.03 -0.18
C ALA A 42 -14.39 3.50 -0.27
N ASP A 43 -13.40 2.92 0.40
CA ASP A 43 -12.89 1.57 0.13
C ASP A 43 -13.80 0.42 0.64
N GLY A 44 -14.98 0.76 1.17
CA GLY A 44 -15.82 -0.15 1.97
C GLY A 44 -17.18 -0.59 1.40
N THR A 45 -17.72 -0.01 0.32
CA THR A 45 -19.17 -0.19 0.00
C THR A 45 -19.51 -0.86 -1.34
N ALA A 46 -18.63 -1.72 -1.87
CA ALA A 46 -18.99 -2.54 -3.03
C ALA A 46 -19.29 -3.99 -2.63
N ASP A 47 -20.58 -4.32 -2.61
CA ASP A 47 -21.20 -5.64 -2.80
C ASP A 47 -21.55 -6.50 -1.57
N ASP A 48 -22.59 -6.10 -0.84
CA ASP A 48 -23.56 -7.02 -0.26
C ASP A 48 -24.74 -7.20 -1.22
N GLY A 49 -24.62 -8.20 -2.10
CA GLY A 49 -25.64 -8.62 -3.05
C GLY A 49 -27.02 -8.79 -2.40
N ALA A 50 -27.85 -7.76 -2.52
CA ALA A 50 -29.29 -7.80 -2.41
C ALA A 50 -29.88 -6.88 -3.48
N ALA A 51 -30.78 -7.43 -4.28
CA ALA A 51 -31.40 -6.75 -5.42
C ALA A 51 -32.00 -5.37 -5.05
N PRO A 52 -31.94 -4.35 -5.93
CA PRO A 52 -32.59 -3.08 -5.67
C PRO A 52 -34.11 -3.26 -5.77
N SER A 53 -34.80 -3.05 -4.66
CA SER A 53 -36.22 -2.73 -4.68
C SER A 53 -36.37 -1.25 -5.03
N ASP A 54 -36.98 -1.01 -6.18
CA ASP A 54 -37.30 0.29 -6.75
C ASP A 54 -38.24 1.12 -5.85
N ASP A 55 -38.00 2.41 -5.89
CA ASP A 55 -38.93 3.54 -5.79
C ASP A 55 -39.64 3.93 -4.49
N GLY A 56 -39.27 5.14 -4.04
CA GLY A 56 -40.23 6.24 -4.04
C GLY A 56 -40.49 6.91 -2.69
N GLY A 57 -39.89 8.09 -2.47
CA GLY A 57 -40.19 8.93 -1.31
C GLY A 57 -39.89 10.41 -1.54
N VAL A 58 -40.80 11.10 -2.22
CA VAL A 58 -40.81 12.56 -2.43
C VAL A 58 -41.27 13.25 -1.15
N PHE A 59 -40.53 14.27 -0.70
CA PHE A 59 -41.01 15.25 0.28
C PHE A 59 -42.06 16.17 -0.35
N SER A 60 -43.24 16.34 0.28
CA SER A 60 -43.83 17.65 0.63
C SER A 60 -45.23 17.52 1.24
N ASP A 61 -45.54 18.57 1.99
CA ASP A 61 -46.47 18.77 3.11
C ASP A 61 -47.94 19.07 2.73
N ASP A 62 -48.75 19.13 3.79
CA ASP A 62 -50.01 19.88 3.98
C ASP A 62 -51.36 19.35 3.45
N GLY A 63 -52.15 18.81 4.40
CA GLY A 63 -53.45 19.38 4.75
C GLY A 63 -54.72 18.78 4.13
N GLY A 64 -55.70 18.47 4.99
CA GLY A 64 -57.13 18.47 4.62
C GLY A 64 -57.95 17.29 5.12
N GLU A 65 -58.80 17.55 6.13
CA GLU A 65 -59.89 16.71 6.61
C GLU A 65 -60.91 16.36 5.51
N GLU A 66 -61.50 15.17 5.58
CA GLU A 66 -62.96 14.90 5.72
C GLU A 66 -63.32 13.46 5.31
N ALA A 67 -64.35 12.96 5.98
CA ALA A 67 -64.96 11.65 5.86
C ALA A 67 -65.58 11.41 4.45
N ASP A 68 -65.80 10.17 4.02
CA ASP A 68 -67.02 9.41 4.37
C ASP A 68 -67.19 8.15 3.51
N GLU A 69 -67.88 7.20 4.11
CA GLU A 69 -68.55 5.95 3.69
C GLU A 69 -68.37 5.33 2.29
N GLY A 70 -68.32 3.98 2.28
CA GLY A 70 -68.95 3.20 1.22
C GLY A 70 -68.33 1.83 0.93
N GLU A 71 -68.59 0.83 1.78
CA GLU A 71 -68.79 -0.55 1.28
C GLU A 71 -70.16 -0.65 0.55
N PRO A 72 -70.63 -1.79 -0.01
CA PRO A 72 -70.01 -3.10 -0.30
C PRO A 72 -70.38 -3.64 -1.71
N ALA A 73 -69.79 -4.77 -2.12
CA ALA A 73 -70.39 -5.88 -2.88
C ALA A 73 -69.24 -6.82 -3.29
N GLY A 74 -69.20 -8.11 -2.95
CA GLY A 74 -70.26 -9.11 -3.13
C GLY A 74 -69.87 -9.95 -4.36
N ASP A 75 -69.19 -11.08 -4.13
CA ASP A 75 -69.66 -12.42 -4.55
C ASP A 75 -69.23 -12.66 -6.04
N ASP A 76 -68.93 -13.81 -6.63
CA ASP A 76 -69.07 -15.24 -6.37
C ASP A 76 -67.95 -15.86 -7.28
N GLY A 77 -67.22 -16.91 -6.91
CA GLY A 77 -67.59 -18.28 -7.30
C GLY A 77 -67.06 -18.72 -8.68
N GLY A 78 -66.27 -19.80 -8.73
CA GLY A 78 -66.16 -20.66 -9.92
C GLY A 78 -64.75 -21.13 -10.28
N GLY A 79 -64.48 -22.41 -10.10
CA GLY A 79 -63.34 -23.12 -10.68
C GLY A 79 -63.66 -23.80 -12.01
N LEU A 80 -62.75 -24.73 -12.36
CA LEU A 80 -62.71 -25.76 -13.43
C LEU A 80 -61.65 -25.46 -14.52
N GLU A 81 -60.56 -26.26 -14.54
CA GLU A 81 -60.24 -27.37 -15.49
C GLU A 81 -59.43 -26.82 -16.67
N ASP A 82 -58.13 -27.08 -16.85
CA ASP A 82 -57.40 -28.32 -17.23
C ASP A 82 -58.01 -29.07 -18.42
N ASP A 83 -57.56 -28.68 -19.62
CA ASP A 83 -57.74 -29.39 -20.87
C ASP A 83 -56.57 -29.17 -21.85
N GLY A 84 -55.87 -30.26 -22.16
CA GLY A 84 -55.57 -30.59 -23.57
C GLY A 84 -54.11 -30.61 -24.04
N GLY A 85 -53.42 -31.74 -23.80
CA GLY A 85 -52.88 -32.62 -24.86
C GLY A 85 -51.63 -32.19 -25.69
N PRO A 86 -50.95 -33.17 -26.34
CA PRO A 86 -49.50 -33.15 -26.56
C PRO A 86 -49.06 -32.73 -27.97
N GLY A 87 -47.81 -32.24 -28.09
CA GLY A 87 -47.08 -32.07 -29.33
C GLY A 87 -45.85 -32.97 -29.37
N GLU A 88 -45.70 -33.74 -30.45
CA GLU A 88 -44.64 -34.71 -30.73
C GLU A 88 -43.42 -34.09 -31.44
N ASP A 89 -42.27 -34.76 -31.24
CA ASP A 89 -41.05 -34.93 -32.07
C ASP A 89 -40.24 -33.69 -32.49
N ASP A 90 -38.90 -33.63 -32.35
CA ASP A 90 -37.89 -34.59 -32.81
C ASP A 90 -36.51 -34.41 -32.15
N GLY A 91 -35.81 -35.51 -31.85
CA GLY A 91 -34.43 -35.48 -31.32
C GLY A 91 -33.86 -36.87 -31.05
N GLY A 92 -33.61 -37.63 -32.12
CA GLY A 92 -33.16 -39.01 -32.07
C GLY A 92 -31.74 -39.22 -31.56
N SER A 93 -31.57 -40.31 -30.82
CA SER A 93 -30.31 -40.97 -30.48
C SER A 93 -30.12 -42.21 -31.35
N LEU A 94 -28.92 -42.44 -31.89
CA LEU A 94 -28.44 -43.75 -32.33
C LEU A 94 -26.91 -43.83 -32.18
N GLU A 95 -26.45 -44.83 -31.43
CA GLU A 95 -25.10 -45.38 -31.50
C GLU A 95 -25.05 -46.51 -32.54
N ASP A 96 -23.85 -46.69 -33.11
CA ASP A 96 -23.12 -47.96 -33.29
C ASP A 96 -22.61 -48.34 -34.70
N ASP A 97 -21.41 -48.95 -34.66
CA ASP A 97 -20.80 -49.94 -35.56
C ASP A 97 -20.11 -49.60 -36.90
N GLY A 98 -18.78 -49.83 -36.93
CA GLY A 98 -18.10 -50.42 -38.11
C GLY A 98 -16.63 -50.02 -38.38
N GLY A 99 -15.65 -50.77 -37.86
CA GLY A 99 -14.20 -50.70 -38.23
C GLY A 99 -13.86 -51.46 -39.53
N PRO A 100 -12.69 -52.14 -39.64
CA PRO A 100 -11.28 -51.74 -39.56
C PRO A 100 -10.51 -51.99 -40.90
N GLY A 101 -9.22 -51.66 -40.99
CA GLY A 101 -8.34 -52.10 -42.09
C GLY A 101 -6.84 -51.87 -41.82
N GLU A 102 -6.08 -52.96 -41.74
CA GLU A 102 -4.61 -53.03 -41.58
C GLU A 102 -3.89 -53.26 -42.93
N ASP A 103 -2.56 -53.04 -42.91
CA ASP A 103 -1.49 -53.42 -43.84
C ASP A 103 -1.48 -52.72 -45.25
N ASP A 104 -0.36 -52.47 -45.95
CA ASP A 104 0.98 -53.09 -45.97
C ASP A 104 2.03 -52.13 -46.62
N GLY A 105 3.32 -52.27 -46.25
CA GLY A 105 4.45 -52.07 -47.18
C GLY A 105 5.49 -50.96 -46.92
N GLY A 106 6.71 -51.33 -46.48
CA GLY A 106 7.96 -50.71 -46.97
C GLY A 106 8.47 -51.46 -48.22
N PRO A 107 9.70 -51.27 -48.77
CA PRO A 107 10.77 -50.26 -48.57
C PRO A 107 11.28 -49.64 -49.93
N VAL A 108 12.55 -49.17 -49.97
CA VAL A 108 13.48 -48.72 -51.07
C VAL A 108 13.48 -47.23 -51.48
N ALA A 109 14.60 -46.52 -51.73
CA ALA A 109 16.06 -46.78 -51.88
C ALA A 109 16.84 -45.51 -51.41
N ASP A 110 17.98 -45.56 -50.69
CA ASP A 110 19.40 -45.78 -51.09
C ASP A 110 19.92 -44.90 -52.25
N ASP A 111 20.89 -44.03 -51.93
CA ASP A 111 21.96 -43.50 -52.81
C ASP A 111 23.11 -42.94 -51.94
N GLY A 112 24.12 -43.77 -51.63
CA GLY A 112 25.55 -43.49 -51.89
C GLY A 112 26.42 -42.70 -50.87
N GLY A 113 27.45 -43.39 -50.32
CA GLY A 113 28.60 -42.87 -49.54
C GLY A 113 29.61 -42.00 -50.31
N ALA A 114 30.78 -41.57 -49.81
CA ALA A 114 31.71 -42.21 -48.87
C ALA A 114 32.79 -41.23 -48.30
N ASP A 115 33.44 -41.69 -47.21
CA ASP A 115 34.85 -41.52 -46.75
C ASP A 115 35.51 -40.14 -46.55
N LEU A 116 35.96 -39.82 -45.33
CA LEU A 116 37.33 -40.10 -44.84
C LEU A 116 37.55 -39.65 -43.38
N ASP A 117 38.36 -40.46 -42.72
CA ASP A 117 38.86 -40.47 -41.33
C ASP A 117 39.97 -39.41 -41.10
N ASP A 118 40.21 -39.06 -39.84
CA ASP A 118 41.53 -38.73 -39.26
C ASP A 118 41.35 -38.37 -37.76
N GLY A 119 41.61 -39.36 -36.91
CA GLY A 119 41.57 -39.28 -35.46
C GLY A 119 42.84 -38.73 -34.79
N GLY A 120 42.78 -38.70 -33.45
CA GLY A 120 43.94 -38.48 -32.58
C GLY A 120 43.57 -38.20 -31.13
N GLY A 121 43.38 -39.27 -30.34
CA GLY A 121 43.35 -39.24 -28.87
C GLY A 121 44.69 -39.67 -28.24
N PHE A 122 44.66 -39.91 -26.92
CA PHE A 122 45.72 -40.30 -25.96
C PHE A 122 46.37 -39.10 -25.22
N SER A 123 46.48 -39.03 -23.88
CA SER A 123 46.41 -40.04 -22.80
C SER A 123 46.02 -39.44 -21.44
N ASP A 124 45.39 -40.24 -20.59
CA ASP A 124 45.36 -40.14 -19.13
C ASP A 124 46.75 -40.36 -18.51
N ASP A 125 47.01 -39.73 -17.37
CA ASP A 125 47.90 -40.25 -16.31
C ASP A 125 47.36 -39.80 -14.94
N GLY A 126 46.83 -40.76 -14.18
CA GLY A 126 46.52 -40.60 -12.76
C GLY A 126 47.74 -40.92 -11.88
N GLY A 127 47.81 -40.28 -10.70
CA GLY A 127 48.77 -40.59 -9.65
C GLY A 127 48.25 -40.15 -8.28
N SER A 128 48.13 -41.10 -7.36
CA SER A 128 47.72 -40.92 -5.96
C SER A 128 48.91 -40.84 -5.01
N ALA A 129 48.69 -40.13 -3.88
CA ALA A 129 49.34 -40.22 -2.56
C ALA A 129 50.84 -39.85 -2.44
N GLU A 130 51.20 -38.99 -1.49
CA GLU A 130 51.55 -39.39 -0.12
C GLU A 130 51.39 -38.22 0.88
N ASP A 131 51.18 -38.63 2.12
CA ASP A 131 50.99 -37.91 3.38
C ASP A 131 52.36 -37.71 4.05
N ASP A 132 52.71 -36.48 4.43
CA ASP A 132 53.80 -36.21 5.37
C ASP A 132 53.35 -35.27 6.49
N GLY A 133 53.07 -35.89 7.64
CA GLY A 133 52.71 -35.23 8.87
C GLY A 133 53.78 -34.29 9.42
N GLY A 134 53.31 -33.29 10.16
CA GLY A 134 54.11 -32.42 11.01
C GLY A 134 53.30 -32.00 12.23
N PHE A 135 53.18 -32.90 13.22
CA PHE A 135 52.91 -32.51 14.59
C PHE A 135 54.21 -31.96 15.19
N SER A 136 54.12 -30.80 15.88
CA SER A 136 55.09 -30.41 16.89
C SER A 136 54.36 -29.84 18.09
N GLU A 137 54.88 -30.22 19.25
CA GLU A 137 54.26 -30.25 20.56
C GLU A 137 54.05 -28.88 21.21
N ASP A 138 53.04 -28.92 22.07
CA ASP A 138 52.77 -28.13 23.27
C ASP A 138 54.03 -27.82 24.10
N ASP A 139 54.18 -26.57 24.53
CA ASP A 139 54.90 -26.21 25.75
C ASP A 139 54.21 -24.99 26.38
N GLY A 140 53.54 -25.25 27.50
CA GLY A 140 52.69 -24.30 28.20
C GLY A 140 53.40 -23.20 28.98
N GLY A 141 52.58 -22.25 29.46
CA GLY A 141 52.98 -21.27 30.46
C GLY A 141 51.99 -20.11 30.65
N GLY A 142 50.92 -20.33 31.42
CA GLY A 142 50.39 -19.28 32.31
C GLY A 142 51.11 -19.36 33.67
N PRO A 143 51.00 -18.39 34.61
CA PRO A 143 49.78 -17.59 34.88
C PRO A 143 49.98 -16.12 35.36
N ALA A 144 48.85 -15.49 35.74
CA ALA A 144 48.62 -14.27 36.54
C ALA A 144 48.70 -12.92 35.79
N ASP A 145 47.61 -12.18 35.57
CA ASP A 145 46.62 -11.53 36.47
C ASP A 145 47.16 -10.27 37.17
N ASP A 146 46.81 -9.11 36.62
CA ASP A 146 46.53 -7.89 37.37
C ASP A 146 45.58 -6.90 36.63
N GLY A 147 44.32 -6.89 37.07
CA GLY A 147 43.65 -5.65 37.50
C GLY A 147 43.11 -4.69 36.41
N GLY A 148 41.88 -4.94 35.95
CA GLY A 148 41.06 -3.94 35.25
C GLY A 148 39.93 -3.38 36.14
N THR A 149 39.96 -2.08 36.41
CA THR A 149 38.83 -1.28 36.93
C THR A 149 38.10 -0.58 35.77
N LEU A 150 36.76 -0.71 35.77
CA LEU A 150 35.68 -0.13 34.91
C LEU A 150 35.78 1.40 34.63
N PRO A 151 35.01 2.02 33.69
CA PRO A 151 33.68 1.59 33.18
C PRO A 151 33.32 1.81 31.68
N ASP A 152 32.26 1.09 31.30
CA ASP A 152 31.18 1.37 30.33
C ASP A 152 31.40 2.41 29.22
N ASP A 153 31.46 1.91 27.98
CA ASP A 153 30.79 2.53 26.83
C ASP A 153 30.14 1.42 26.00
N ALA A 154 28.81 1.49 25.88
CA ALA A 154 28.00 0.61 25.06
C ALA A 154 28.29 0.88 23.58
N GLY A 155 29.28 0.17 23.04
CA GLY A 155 29.51 0.04 21.61
C GLY A 155 28.55 -0.97 20.99
N ALA A 156 27.90 -0.55 19.92
CA ALA A 156 26.97 -1.33 19.11
C ALA A 156 27.51 -2.73 18.79
N ALA A 157 26.64 -3.74 18.93
CA ALA A 157 26.88 -5.04 18.34
C ALA A 157 26.74 -4.90 16.82
N ASP A 158 27.85 -5.02 16.10
CA ASP A 158 27.86 -5.29 14.67
C ASP A 158 27.19 -6.66 14.46
N GLY A 159 25.94 -6.62 14.00
CA GLY A 159 25.26 -7.76 13.41
C GLY A 159 25.63 -7.86 11.95
N ASP A 160 26.29 -8.95 11.57
CA ASP A 160 26.47 -9.37 10.18
C ASP A 160 25.10 -9.47 9.49
N GLY A 161 24.83 -8.57 8.55
CA GLY A 161 23.60 -8.60 7.74
C GLY A 161 23.28 -7.32 6.93
N ALA A 162 23.87 -6.16 7.25
CA ALA A 162 23.63 -4.95 6.47
C ALA A 162 24.37 -5.02 5.11
N GLN A 163 23.64 -5.29 4.03
CA GLN A 163 24.15 -5.04 2.67
C GLN A 163 24.58 -3.57 2.59
N PRO A 164 25.84 -3.25 2.23
CA PRO A 164 26.28 -1.87 2.15
C PRO A 164 25.55 -1.16 1.01
N GLY A 165 24.55 -0.33 1.34
CA GLY A 165 23.90 0.53 0.35
C GLY A 165 22.49 1.02 0.71
N VAL A 166 21.65 0.18 1.32
CA VAL A 166 20.24 0.53 1.63
C VAL A 166 20.08 0.92 3.09
N ALA A 167 19.44 2.06 3.36
CA ALA A 167 19.13 2.54 4.69
C ALA A 167 17.63 2.75 4.88
N PHE A 168 17.16 2.43 6.10
CA PHE A 168 15.75 2.52 6.49
C PHE A 168 15.56 3.51 7.64
N ARG A 169 14.47 4.27 7.59
CA ARG A 169 13.93 5.00 8.74
C ARG A 169 12.42 4.75 8.81
N THR A 170 11.96 4.27 9.96
CA THR A 170 10.54 4.07 10.24
C THR A 170 9.99 5.23 11.05
N VAL A 171 8.74 5.62 10.77
CA VAL A 171 8.03 6.70 11.47
C VAL A 171 6.62 6.21 11.75
N PHE A 172 6.12 6.48 12.95
CA PHE A 172 4.80 6.06 13.39
C PHE A 172 4.10 7.24 14.06
N SER A 173 2.80 7.39 13.81
CA SER A 173 1.92 8.24 14.60
C SER A 173 1.36 7.42 15.75
N THR A 174 1.50 7.91 16.98
CA THR A 174 1.12 7.19 18.20
C THR A 174 0.16 8.02 19.02
N ARG A 175 -0.96 7.43 19.46
CA ARG A 175 -1.92 8.08 20.37
C ARG A 175 -1.22 8.55 21.66
N PRO A 176 -1.01 9.86 21.86
CA PRO A 176 -0.39 10.36 23.09
C PRO A 176 -1.37 10.24 24.26
N ALA A 177 -0.88 10.39 25.48
CA ALA A 177 -1.69 10.18 26.68
C ALA A 177 -2.82 11.22 26.86
N ASP A 178 -2.71 12.37 26.21
CA ASP A 178 -3.68 13.47 26.19
C ASP A 178 -4.52 13.51 24.90
N ASP A 179 -4.41 12.48 24.05
CA ASP A 179 -5.14 12.34 22.78
C ASP A 179 -4.89 13.47 21.76
N SER A 180 -3.86 14.29 21.95
CA SER A 180 -3.51 15.34 21.00
C SER A 180 -3.14 14.78 19.61
N ARG A 181 -3.20 15.64 18.60
CA ARG A 181 -2.69 15.36 17.25
C ARG A 181 -1.21 14.94 17.30
N ASP A 182 -0.85 13.96 16.48
CA ASP A 182 0.51 13.52 16.23
C ASP A 182 0.94 13.89 14.81
N TYR A 183 2.00 14.68 14.71
CA TYR A 183 2.56 15.19 13.45
C TYR A 183 3.80 14.42 13.00
N ALA A 184 4.15 13.28 13.61
CA ALA A 184 5.41 12.59 13.36
C ALA A 184 5.64 12.27 11.87
N VAL A 185 4.65 11.70 11.20
CA VAL A 185 4.73 11.37 9.77
C VAL A 185 4.71 12.62 8.90
N GLU A 186 3.83 13.60 9.17
CA GLU A 186 3.82 14.89 8.45
C GLU A 186 5.16 15.62 8.57
N ASN A 187 5.76 15.65 9.77
CA ASN A 187 7.07 16.25 10.02
C ASN A 187 8.18 15.55 9.24
N ALA A 188 8.10 14.22 9.09
CA ALA A 188 9.07 13.48 8.29
C ALA A 188 8.95 13.79 6.79
N ILE A 189 7.72 13.95 6.29
CA ILE A 189 7.45 14.39 4.91
C ILE A 189 7.99 15.80 4.68
N VAL A 190 7.64 16.75 5.56
CA VAL A 190 8.10 18.14 5.49
C VAL A 190 9.63 18.23 5.54
N ASP A 191 10.28 17.49 6.43
CA ASP A 191 11.75 17.45 6.51
C ASP A 191 12.39 17.02 5.17
N LEU A 192 11.87 15.97 4.53
CA LEU A 192 12.38 15.52 3.23
C LEU A 192 12.16 16.55 2.12
N ILE A 193 10.98 17.20 2.08
CA ILE A 193 10.68 18.26 1.12
C ILE A 193 11.62 19.46 1.32
N GLN A 194 11.85 19.87 2.56
CA GLN A 194 12.78 20.95 2.91
C GLN A 194 14.22 20.61 2.52
N ARG A 195 14.63 19.34 2.65
CA ARG A 195 15.96 18.87 2.26
C ARG A 195 16.09 18.53 0.77
N ALA A 196 15.04 18.55 -0.04
CA ALA A 196 15.14 18.32 -1.47
C ALA A 196 16.09 19.35 -2.13
N ALA A 197 17.12 18.85 -2.84
CA ALA A 197 18.17 19.70 -3.39
C ALA A 197 17.71 20.46 -4.65
N PRO A 198 18.09 21.73 -4.86
CA PRO A 198 17.83 22.42 -6.13
C PRO A 198 18.34 21.62 -7.35
N GLY A 199 17.53 21.57 -8.40
CA GLY A 199 17.76 20.76 -9.60
C GLY A 199 17.49 19.27 -9.41
N SER A 200 17.00 18.82 -8.25
CA SER A 200 16.46 17.46 -8.06
C SER A 200 14.95 17.42 -8.35
N ARG A 201 14.34 16.25 -8.12
CA ARG A 201 12.92 15.97 -8.37
C ARG A 201 12.24 15.46 -7.11
N VAL A 202 10.99 15.90 -6.93
CA VAL A 202 10.03 15.36 -5.96
C VAL A 202 8.78 14.92 -6.72
N GLN A 203 8.39 13.66 -6.57
CA GLN A 203 7.14 13.11 -7.09
C GLN A 203 6.27 12.68 -5.92
N VAL A 204 4.98 13.03 -5.96
CA VAL A 204 4.02 12.72 -4.90
C VAL A 204 2.81 12.05 -5.52
N ALA A 205 2.46 10.84 -5.09
CA ALA A 205 1.17 10.22 -5.40
C ALA A 205 0.36 10.12 -4.10
N MET A 206 -0.79 10.79 -4.05
CA MET A 206 -1.57 10.93 -2.83
C MET A 206 -3.08 10.84 -3.10
N TYR A 207 -3.77 9.96 -2.38
CA TYR A 207 -5.23 9.85 -2.44
C TYR A 207 -5.94 11.17 -2.08
N THR A 208 -5.80 11.60 -0.82
CA THR A 208 -6.44 12.82 -0.32
C THR A 208 -5.41 13.83 0.18
N PHE A 209 -5.63 15.11 -0.15
CA PHE A 209 -4.70 16.19 0.20
C PHE A 209 -5.44 17.48 0.61
N THR A 210 -5.53 17.71 1.92
CA THR A 210 -6.08 18.92 2.58
C THR A 210 -5.09 19.59 3.55
N ARG A 211 -3.85 19.07 3.68
CA ARG A 211 -2.81 19.63 4.55
C ARG A 211 -2.07 20.81 3.92
N ASP A 212 -2.53 22.03 4.19
CA ASP A 212 -1.92 23.30 3.79
C ASP A 212 -0.40 23.34 3.97
N ARG A 213 0.10 22.91 5.14
CA ARG A 213 1.52 22.91 5.49
C ARG A 213 2.37 22.10 4.51
N VAL A 214 1.88 20.96 4.05
CA VAL A 214 2.62 20.13 3.10
C VAL A 214 2.55 20.72 1.69
N ALA A 215 1.40 21.29 1.30
CA ALA A 215 1.25 21.98 0.03
C ALA A 215 2.19 23.20 -0.07
N ASP A 216 2.24 24.02 0.97
CA ASP A 216 3.14 25.17 1.08
C ASP A 216 4.61 24.77 0.93
N GLU A 217 5.03 23.67 1.56
CA GLU A 217 6.41 23.19 1.47
C GLU A 217 6.77 22.64 0.09
N LEU A 218 5.82 21.99 -0.60
CA LEU A 218 6.00 21.56 -1.99
C LEU A 218 6.15 22.76 -2.93
N VAL A 219 5.31 23.79 -2.76
CA VAL A 219 5.44 25.05 -3.51
C VAL A 219 6.76 25.74 -3.18
N ALA A 220 7.17 25.76 -1.92
CA ALA A 220 8.45 26.32 -1.51
C ALA A 220 9.63 25.55 -2.13
N ALA A 221 9.56 24.21 -2.21
CA ALA A 221 10.58 23.39 -2.89
C ALA A 221 10.66 23.72 -4.39
N TYR A 222 9.52 23.86 -5.05
CA TYR A 222 9.46 24.27 -6.45
C TYR A 222 10.10 25.64 -6.67
N LEU A 223 9.79 26.62 -5.82
CA LEU A 223 10.40 27.96 -5.86
C LEU A 223 11.91 27.95 -5.56
N ARG A 224 12.41 26.96 -4.81
CA ARG A 224 13.86 26.71 -4.60
C ARG A 224 14.54 26.08 -5.83
N GLY A 225 13.78 25.68 -6.85
CA GLY A 225 14.30 25.09 -8.09
C GLY A 225 14.27 23.56 -8.11
N VAL A 226 13.41 22.93 -7.31
CA VAL A 226 13.13 21.48 -7.37
C VAL A 226 12.03 21.22 -8.41
N ASP A 227 12.15 20.17 -9.20
CA ASP A 227 11.09 19.70 -10.10
C ASP A 227 10.04 18.93 -9.28
N VAL A 228 8.89 19.55 -9.02
CA VAL A 228 7.82 18.95 -8.20
C VAL A 228 6.67 18.52 -9.11
N ARG A 229 6.27 17.24 -9.02
CA ARG A 229 5.07 16.69 -9.67
C ARG A 229 4.17 16.04 -8.64
N VAL A 230 2.88 16.34 -8.71
CA VAL A 230 1.87 15.84 -7.78
C VAL A 230 0.79 15.13 -8.58
N LEU A 231 0.53 13.88 -8.22
CA LEU A 231 -0.49 13.02 -8.75
C LEU A 231 -1.52 12.76 -7.65
N LEU A 232 -2.80 13.01 -7.93
CA LEU A 232 -3.87 12.90 -6.96
C LEU A 232 -5.02 12.07 -7.53
N ASP A 233 -5.80 11.49 -6.63
CA ASP A 233 -7.07 10.87 -6.97
C ASP A 233 -8.01 11.86 -7.66
N GLY A 234 -8.81 11.37 -8.61
CA GLY A 234 -9.75 12.18 -9.37
C GLY A 234 -10.73 12.97 -8.51
N GLY A 235 -11.13 12.43 -7.36
CA GLY A 235 -12.04 13.05 -6.41
C GLY A 235 -11.36 13.99 -5.41
N ALA A 236 -10.03 14.10 -5.40
CA ALA A 236 -9.29 14.91 -4.42
C ALA A 236 -9.68 16.40 -4.48
N GLY A 237 -10.12 16.89 -5.63
CA GLY A 237 -10.55 18.29 -5.83
C GLY A 237 -11.91 18.63 -5.22
N ASP A 238 -12.76 17.62 -4.95
CA ASP A 238 -14.14 17.82 -4.50
C ASP A 238 -14.26 18.01 -2.99
N LEU A 239 -13.17 17.81 -2.25
CA LEU A 239 -13.14 17.84 -0.80
C LEU A 239 -13.05 19.28 -0.27
N LEU A 240 -13.77 19.52 0.83
CA LEU A 240 -13.65 20.78 1.56
C LEU A 240 -12.22 20.89 2.13
N GLY A 241 -11.55 22.01 1.84
CA GLY A 241 -10.15 22.20 2.23
C GLY A 241 -9.14 21.52 1.32
N SER A 242 -9.56 21.03 0.13
CA SER A 242 -8.64 20.47 -0.86
C SER A 242 -7.52 21.44 -1.24
N GLU A 243 -6.28 20.94 -1.24
CA GLU A 243 -5.08 21.67 -1.63
C GLU A 243 -4.80 21.61 -3.15
N VAL A 244 -5.68 20.98 -3.94
CA VAL A 244 -5.55 20.93 -5.41
C VAL A 244 -5.39 22.34 -6.00
N GLY A 245 -6.22 23.29 -5.55
CA GLY A 245 -6.16 24.67 -6.03
C GLY A 245 -4.86 25.39 -5.67
N THR A 246 -4.38 25.22 -4.43
CA THR A 246 -3.09 25.77 -3.96
C THR A 246 -1.93 25.21 -4.77
N LEU A 247 -1.89 23.90 -4.96
CA LEU A 247 -0.84 23.21 -5.71
C LEU A 247 -0.85 23.63 -7.19
N GLN A 248 -2.02 23.69 -7.83
CA GLN A 248 -2.13 24.15 -9.22
C GLN A 248 -1.71 25.61 -9.39
N ALA A 249 -2.03 26.48 -8.43
CA ALA A 249 -1.62 27.88 -8.45
C ALA A 249 -0.11 28.05 -8.20
N GLY A 250 0.49 27.25 -7.32
CA GLY A 250 1.89 27.33 -6.94
C GLY A 250 2.86 26.60 -7.86
N LEU A 251 2.47 25.45 -8.39
CA LEU A 251 3.31 24.58 -9.24
C LEU A 251 2.99 24.71 -10.74
N GLY A 252 1.75 25.09 -11.07
CA GLY A 252 1.21 25.04 -12.42
C GLY A 252 0.39 23.78 -12.66
N THR A 253 -0.66 23.90 -13.48
CA THR A 253 -1.61 22.82 -13.78
C THR A 253 -0.98 21.65 -14.53
N ASP A 254 0.16 21.85 -15.21
CA ASP A 254 0.90 20.79 -15.89
C ASP A 254 1.74 19.92 -14.94
N ARG A 255 1.79 20.28 -13.65
CA ARG A 255 2.52 19.56 -12.58
C ARG A 255 1.61 18.92 -11.55
N VAL A 256 0.32 19.14 -11.65
CA VAL A 256 -0.69 18.57 -10.76
C VAL A 256 -1.68 17.79 -11.61
N HIS A 257 -1.59 16.46 -11.56
CA HIS A 257 -2.48 15.56 -12.28
C HIS A 257 -3.54 15.03 -11.34
N LEU A 258 -4.81 15.13 -11.75
CA LEU A 258 -5.93 14.42 -11.13
C LEU A 258 -6.25 13.23 -12.03
N CYS A 259 -6.34 12.03 -11.46
CA CYS A 259 -6.71 10.85 -12.23
C CYS A 259 -8.13 10.96 -12.82
N ASP A 260 -8.35 10.37 -13.99
CA ASP A 260 -9.60 10.46 -14.75
C ASP A 260 -10.09 9.09 -15.28
N ALA A 261 -9.37 7.99 -15.01
CA ALA A 261 -9.86 6.65 -15.31
C ALA A 261 -11.16 6.34 -14.50
N PRO A 262 -11.94 5.30 -14.89
CA PRO A 262 -13.22 5.02 -14.25
C PRO A 262 -13.14 4.99 -12.70
N GLY A 263 -14.18 5.55 -12.06
CA GLY A 263 -14.11 5.86 -10.63
C GLY A 263 -13.37 7.17 -10.42
N THR A 264 -12.23 7.12 -9.73
CA THR A 264 -11.27 8.23 -9.54
C THR A 264 -9.81 7.73 -9.54
N ALA A 265 -9.59 6.48 -9.97
CA ALA A 265 -8.27 5.87 -10.15
C ALA A 265 -7.58 6.37 -11.41
N CYS A 266 -6.28 6.10 -11.52
CA CYS A 266 -5.45 6.40 -12.68
C CYS A 266 -5.29 5.20 -13.63
N VAL A 267 -5.17 3.98 -13.09
CA VAL A 267 -5.09 2.75 -13.90
C VAL A 267 -6.22 1.77 -13.58
N GLY A 268 -6.68 1.73 -12.34
CA GLY A 268 -7.81 0.92 -11.94
C GLY A 268 -9.17 1.52 -12.29
N SER A 269 -10.20 0.96 -11.68
CA SER A 269 -11.60 1.40 -11.81
C SER A 269 -12.23 1.84 -10.48
N GLY A 270 -11.43 1.84 -9.40
CA GLY A 270 -11.80 2.29 -8.06
C GLY A 270 -11.24 3.68 -7.79
N ILE A 271 -10.34 3.79 -6.81
CA ILE A 271 -9.69 5.04 -6.39
C ILE A 271 -8.16 4.98 -6.59
N MET A 272 -7.50 6.14 -6.74
CA MET A 272 -6.03 6.21 -6.71
C MET A 272 -5.57 6.31 -5.26
N HIS A 273 -5.19 5.18 -4.66
CA HIS A 273 -5.04 5.08 -3.22
C HIS A 273 -3.58 5.12 -2.75
N HIS A 274 -2.63 5.60 -3.57
CA HIS A 274 -1.23 5.73 -3.14
C HIS A 274 -1.04 6.83 -2.07
N LYS A 275 0.02 6.67 -1.27
CA LYS A 275 0.54 7.69 -0.32
C LYS A 275 2.07 7.70 -0.34
N THR A 276 2.64 8.01 -1.50
CA THR A 276 4.08 7.89 -1.77
C THR A 276 4.74 9.23 -2.07
N PHE A 277 5.99 9.36 -1.66
CA PHE A 277 6.86 10.46 -2.07
C PHE A 277 8.20 9.90 -2.57
N LEU A 278 8.68 10.42 -3.69
CA LEU A 278 9.97 10.08 -4.27
C LEU A 278 10.85 11.32 -4.31
N PHE A 279 12.04 11.24 -3.75
CA PHE A 279 13.03 12.32 -3.78
C PHE A 279 14.27 11.83 -4.52
N SER A 280 14.57 12.40 -5.68
CA SER A 280 15.73 11.93 -6.46
C SER A 280 17.06 12.28 -5.78
N ARG A 281 17.12 13.42 -5.08
CA ARG A 281 18.30 13.85 -4.30
C ARG A 281 17.97 14.87 -3.22
N LEU A 282 18.59 14.69 -2.05
CA LEU A 282 18.56 15.58 -0.89
C LEU A 282 19.85 16.42 -0.79
N ALA A 283 19.82 17.48 0.01
CA ALA A 283 20.89 18.47 0.15
C ALA A 283 22.16 17.92 0.82
N ASP A 284 22.04 16.85 1.61
CA ASP A 284 23.15 16.11 2.21
C ASP A 284 23.82 15.11 1.25
N GLY A 285 23.30 15.00 0.02
CA GLY A 285 23.81 14.09 -1.00
C GLY A 285 23.15 12.71 -0.99
N THR A 286 22.19 12.44 -0.10
CA THR A 286 21.38 11.21 -0.20
C THR A 286 20.56 11.23 -1.48
N GLU A 287 20.60 10.14 -2.24
CA GLU A 287 19.88 10.00 -3.51
C GLU A 287 18.83 8.89 -3.42
N LYS A 288 17.83 8.97 -4.31
CA LYS A 288 16.84 7.91 -4.56
C LYS A 288 16.13 7.49 -3.28
N VAL A 289 15.40 8.43 -2.69
CA VAL A 289 14.65 8.21 -1.46
C VAL A 289 13.19 7.94 -1.79
N VAL A 290 12.68 6.81 -1.31
CA VAL A 290 11.26 6.44 -1.35
C VAL A 290 10.69 6.61 0.05
N LEU A 291 9.60 7.37 0.19
CA LEU A 291 8.75 7.34 1.37
C LEU A 291 7.44 6.67 0.99
N GLN A 292 7.13 5.58 1.69
CA GLN A 292 5.85 4.86 1.61
C GLN A 292 5.11 5.04 2.92
N ALA A 293 3.90 5.61 2.88
CA ALA A 293 3.06 5.82 4.06
C ALA A 293 1.74 5.04 3.99
N SER A 294 1.09 4.89 5.15
CA SER A 294 -0.34 4.56 5.23
C SER A 294 -1.22 5.82 5.15
N GLN A 295 -0.68 6.94 5.61
CA GLN A 295 -1.36 8.19 5.91
C GLN A 295 -1.75 8.99 4.66
N ASN A 296 -3.04 9.34 4.54
CA ASN A 296 -3.50 10.42 3.66
C ASN A 296 -3.03 11.79 4.17
N LEU A 297 -2.95 12.80 3.32
CA LEU A 297 -2.65 14.16 3.78
C LEU A 297 -3.94 14.87 4.18
N THR A 298 -4.54 14.45 5.30
CA THR A 298 -5.71 15.11 5.91
C THR A 298 -5.52 15.42 7.39
N SER A 299 -6.34 16.34 7.92
CA SER A 299 -6.24 16.73 9.33
C SER A 299 -6.67 15.62 10.29
N LEU A 300 -7.61 14.77 9.86
CA LEU A 300 -8.07 13.62 10.64
C LEU A 300 -6.95 12.58 10.85
N GLN A 301 -6.06 12.44 9.89
CA GLN A 301 -4.93 11.49 9.96
C GLN A 301 -3.91 11.82 11.05
N LEU A 302 -3.91 13.06 11.55
CA LEU A 302 -3.11 13.47 12.70
C LEU A 302 -3.62 12.85 14.01
N ASN A 303 -4.81 12.27 13.99
CA ASN A 303 -5.38 11.52 15.09
C ASN A 303 -5.48 10.02 14.76
N LEU A 304 -4.80 9.48 13.75
CA LEU A 304 -4.86 8.04 13.45
C LEU A 304 -3.51 7.37 13.64
N HIS A 305 -3.54 6.10 14.07
CA HIS A 305 -2.33 5.27 14.08
C HIS A 305 -1.91 5.02 12.64
N ASN A 306 -0.78 5.62 12.28
CA ASN A 306 -0.23 5.66 10.93
C ASN A 306 1.22 5.20 10.95
N ASN A 307 1.70 4.68 9.82
CA ASN A 307 3.11 4.31 9.66
C ASN A 307 3.66 4.85 8.34
N ALA A 308 4.97 5.10 8.32
CA ALA A 308 5.73 5.37 7.11
C ALA A 308 7.11 4.71 7.18
N VAL A 309 7.62 4.32 6.02
CA VAL A 309 9.01 3.90 5.85
C VAL A 309 9.68 4.78 4.81
N ILE A 310 10.85 5.29 5.18
CA ILE A 310 11.76 6.00 4.30
C ILE A 310 12.89 5.03 3.95
N VAL A 311 13.03 4.73 2.67
CA VAL A 311 14.09 3.87 2.10
C VAL A 311 14.99 4.74 1.26
N SER A 312 16.30 4.67 1.48
CA SER A 312 17.30 5.39 0.67
C SER A 312 18.41 4.46 0.21
N GLY A 313 18.99 4.75 -0.95
CA GLY A 313 20.09 3.96 -1.50
C GLY A 313 19.65 2.64 -2.18
N ASP A 314 18.35 2.39 -2.28
CA ASP A 314 17.77 1.29 -3.06
C ASP A 314 17.34 1.82 -4.44
N ALA A 315 18.25 1.73 -5.42
CA ALA A 315 18.04 2.32 -6.73
C ALA A 315 17.00 1.57 -7.56
N ALA A 316 16.94 0.24 -7.45
CA ALA A 316 15.93 -0.57 -8.12
C ALA A 316 14.53 -0.33 -7.54
N LEU A 317 14.40 -0.18 -6.21
CA LEU A 317 13.11 0.18 -5.59
C LEU A 317 12.66 1.57 -6.05
N PHE A 318 13.55 2.57 -5.99
CA PHE A 318 13.22 3.92 -6.45
C PHE A 318 12.78 3.92 -7.92
N ALA A 319 13.52 3.23 -8.79
CA ALA A 319 13.17 3.13 -10.21
C ALA A 319 11.83 2.40 -10.43
N SER A 320 11.47 1.44 -9.57
CA SER A 320 10.15 0.79 -9.62
C SER A 320 9.04 1.77 -9.29
N TYR A 321 9.15 2.52 -8.19
CA TYR A 321 8.16 3.54 -7.84
C TYR A 321 8.08 4.67 -8.87
N GLU A 322 9.21 5.08 -9.46
CA GLU A 322 9.22 6.08 -10.52
C GLU A 322 8.48 5.58 -11.76
N ARG A 323 8.68 4.32 -12.18
CA ARG A 323 7.90 3.71 -13.27
C ARG A 323 6.41 3.67 -12.96
N ALA A 324 6.03 3.19 -11.78
CA ALA A 324 4.64 3.17 -11.35
C ALA A 324 4.01 4.56 -11.32
N PHE A 325 4.77 5.59 -10.88
CA PHE A 325 4.32 6.98 -10.95
C PHE A 325 4.05 7.43 -12.39
N GLU A 326 4.94 7.13 -13.34
CA GLU A 326 4.73 7.49 -14.74
C GLU A 326 3.58 6.70 -15.38
N ASP A 327 3.39 5.44 -15.02
CA ASP A 327 2.25 4.63 -15.48
C ASP A 327 0.93 5.22 -14.99
N LEU A 328 0.85 5.62 -13.71
CA LEU A 328 -0.33 6.30 -13.17
C LEU A 328 -0.51 7.69 -13.79
N TRP A 329 0.56 8.45 -13.98
CA TRP A 329 0.52 9.77 -14.60
C TRP A 329 0.04 9.72 -16.05
N ALA A 330 0.26 8.61 -16.76
CA ALA A 330 -0.26 8.40 -18.09
C ALA A 330 -1.80 8.27 -18.09
N ASP A 331 -2.39 7.87 -16.96
CA ASP A 331 -3.83 7.82 -16.70
C ASP A 331 -4.56 6.96 -17.75
N VAL A 332 -4.06 5.74 -17.93
CA VAL A 332 -4.58 4.77 -18.89
C VAL A 332 -5.05 3.55 -18.13
N GLU A 333 -6.35 3.25 -18.27
CA GLU A 333 -6.99 2.10 -17.65
C GLU A 333 -6.25 0.78 -17.97
N ASN A 334 -5.94 0.04 -16.91
CA ASN A 334 -5.36 -1.29 -16.92
C ASN A 334 -5.83 -2.07 -15.68
N GLU A 335 -6.96 -2.76 -15.80
CA GLU A 335 -7.53 -3.59 -14.72
C GLU A 335 -6.61 -4.76 -14.28
N TYR A 336 -5.56 -5.08 -15.04
CA TYR A 336 -4.55 -6.11 -14.72
C TYR A 336 -3.17 -5.51 -14.43
N PHE A 337 -3.13 -4.33 -13.81
CA PHE A 337 -1.87 -3.63 -13.49
C PHE A 337 -0.94 -4.42 -12.56
N TYR A 338 -1.44 -5.39 -11.81
CA TYR A 338 -0.65 -6.06 -10.77
C TYR A 338 0.64 -6.68 -11.27
N HIS A 339 1.71 -6.28 -10.60
CA HIS A 339 3.04 -6.85 -10.70
C HIS A 339 3.78 -6.61 -9.37
N TYR A 340 4.96 -7.22 -9.25
CA TYR A 340 5.87 -6.92 -8.16
C TYR A 340 7.28 -6.75 -8.71
N ASP A 341 8.04 -5.87 -8.07
CA ASP A 341 9.44 -5.60 -8.37
C ASP A 341 10.29 -5.78 -7.11
N ASN A 342 11.48 -6.36 -7.25
CA ASN A 342 12.46 -6.40 -6.16
C ASN A 342 13.33 -5.14 -6.22
N GLY A 343 13.71 -4.62 -5.04
CA GLY A 343 14.78 -3.63 -4.93
C GLY A 343 16.17 -4.27 -5.02
N ASP A 344 17.20 -3.45 -4.81
CA ASP A 344 18.60 -3.88 -4.75
C ASP A 344 18.91 -4.61 -3.43
N GLY A 345 18.16 -4.26 -2.38
CA GLY A 345 18.30 -4.82 -1.05
C GLY A 345 17.12 -5.71 -0.64
N PRO A 346 16.76 -5.72 0.65
CA PRO A 346 15.72 -6.62 1.17
C PRO A 346 14.29 -6.12 0.89
N THR A 347 14.08 -5.34 -0.17
CA THR A 347 12.79 -4.71 -0.47
C THR A 347 12.11 -5.38 -1.66
N ARG A 348 10.77 -5.38 -1.64
CA ARG A 348 9.93 -5.75 -2.79
C ARG A 348 8.64 -4.95 -2.71
N VAL A 349 8.21 -4.36 -3.81
CA VAL A 349 6.94 -3.63 -3.89
C VAL A 349 5.96 -4.39 -4.77
N TYR A 350 4.69 -4.35 -4.40
CA TYR A 350 3.56 -4.89 -5.15
C TYR A 350 2.64 -3.73 -5.51
N TYR A 351 2.22 -3.68 -6.77
CA TYR A 351 1.25 -2.70 -7.27
C TYR A 351 -0.07 -3.39 -7.61
N PHE A 352 -1.17 -2.68 -7.46
CA PHE A 352 -2.55 -3.13 -7.74
C PHE A 352 -3.22 -2.12 -8.66
N PRO A 353 -4.33 -2.46 -9.36
CA PRO A 353 -5.23 -3.61 -9.16
C PRO A 353 -4.73 -4.97 -9.63
N LYS A 354 -5.21 -6.05 -9.00
CA LYS A 354 -4.96 -7.45 -9.40
C LYS A 354 -5.79 -7.89 -10.61
N GLY A 355 -7.01 -7.37 -10.74
CA GLY A 355 -8.01 -7.73 -11.75
C GLY A 355 -8.59 -9.15 -11.61
N ARG A 356 -7.76 -10.17 -11.41
CA ARG A 356 -8.19 -11.57 -11.23
C ARG A 356 -7.13 -12.47 -10.61
N GLY A 357 -7.55 -13.67 -10.20
CA GLY A 357 -6.67 -14.75 -9.77
C GLY A 357 -6.49 -14.80 -8.26
N THR A 358 -5.42 -15.44 -7.80
CA THR A 358 -5.20 -15.64 -6.36
C THR A 358 -4.78 -14.34 -5.67
N ASP A 359 -5.39 -14.09 -4.53
CA ASP A 359 -5.01 -13.02 -3.61
C ASP A 359 -3.52 -13.13 -3.21
N PRO A 360 -2.72 -12.08 -3.44
CA PRO A 360 -1.30 -12.04 -3.07
C PRO A 360 -1.05 -12.26 -1.57
N VAL A 361 -1.90 -11.72 -0.70
CA VAL A 361 -1.77 -11.87 0.77
C VAL A 361 -2.00 -13.32 1.18
N VAL A 362 -3.00 -13.99 0.59
CA VAL A 362 -3.22 -15.43 0.78
C VAL A 362 -1.99 -16.23 0.31
N SER A 363 -1.42 -15.87 -0.84
CA SER A 363 -0.24 -16.53 -1.39
C SER A 363 0.98 -16.36 -0.47
N ILE A 364 1.20 -15.14 0.05
CA ILE A 364 2.24 -14.84 1.04
C ILE A 364 2.05 -15.68 2.30
N LEU A 365 0.84 -15.70 2.88
CA LEU A 365 0.56 -16.49 4.06
C LEU A 365 0.74 -18.00 3.81
N ASN A 366 0.45 -18.49 2.62
CA ASN A 366 0.66 -19.89 2.22
C ASN A 366 2.15 -20.27 2.05
N SER A 367 3.03 -19.30 1.87
CA SER A 367 4.47 -19.53 1.85
C SER A 367 5.09 -19.65 3.25
N VAL A 368 4.33 -19.39 4.33
CA VAL A 368 4.79 -19.56 5.71
C VAL A 368 4.69 -21.02 6.13
N SER A 369 5.81 -21.58 6.60
CA SER A 369 5.86 -22.86 7.32
C SER A 369 5.93 -22.58 8.82
N CYS A 370 5.01 -23.14 9.60
CA CYS A 370 4.92 -22.85 11.03
C CYS A 370 5.69 -23.87 11.87
N ASP A 371 6.38 -23.34 12.89
CA ASP A 371 6.87 -24.08 14.05
C ASP A 371 6.42 -23.38 15.34
N SER A 372 6.87 -23.90 16.50
CA SER A 372 6.48 -23.37 17.81
C SER A 372 6.99 -21.96 18.12
N THR A 373 7.94 -21.45 17.33
CA THR A 373 8.52 -20.10 17.47
C THR A 373 8.00 -19.11 16.44
N SER A 374 7.33 -19.61 15.40
CA SER A 374 6.80 -18.82 14.29
C SER A 374 5.69 -17.86 14.75
N ARG A 375 5.75 -16.62 14.26
CA ARG A 375 4.84 -15.53 14.63
C ARG A 375 4.30 -14.81 13.40
N ILE A 376 3.01 -14.51 13.45
CA ILE A 376 2.32 -13.60 12.51
C ILE A 376 1.58 -12.52 13.31
N ARG A 377 1.74 -11.26 12.92
CA ARG A 377 1.00 -10.11 13.47
C ARG A 377 0.39 -9.30 12.34
N ALA A 378 -0.86 -8.87 12.50
CA ALA A 378 -1.49 -7.94 11.58
C ALA A 378 -2.07 -6.73 12.33
N LEU A 379 -2.00 -5.55 11.71
CA LEU A 379 -2.69 -4.32 12.12
C LEU A 379 -3.39 -3.75 10.88
N THR A 380 -4.71 -3.62 10.90
CA THR A 380 -5.47 -3.26 9.69
C THR A 380 -6.51 -2.19 9.96
N ALA A 381 -6.48 -1.14 9.13
CA ALA A 381 -7.52 -0.11 9.09
C ALA A 381 -8.86 -0.65 8.56
N PHE A 382 -8.82 -1.50 7.52
CA PHE A 382 -9.97 -2.22 6.98
C PHE A 382 -9.63 -3.69 6.75
N PHE A 383 -10.53 -4.56 7.21
CA PHE A 383 -10.51 -6.00 6.95
C PHE A 383 -11.95 -6.51 6.77
N THR A 384 -12.42 -6.45 5.53
CA THR A 384 -13.83 -6.71 5.18
C THR A 384 -14.08 -8.15 4.75
N ASP A 385 -15.35 -8.55 4.72
CA ASP A 385 -15.76 -9.91 4.35
C ASP A 385 -15.39 -10.29 2.90
N ALA A 386 -15.20 -9.31 2.02
CA ALA A 386 -14.67 -9.53 0.67
C ALA A 386 -13.26 -10.17 0.66
N ARG A 387 -12.52 -10.08 1.76
CA ARG A 387 -11.19 -10.70 1.94
C ARG A 387 -11.21 -11.86 2.95
N LEU A 388 -12.34 -12.54 3.11
CA LEU A 388 -12.48 -13.72 3.99
C LEU A 388 -11.39 -14.78 3.79
N ALA A 389 -10.89 -14.96 2.57
CA ALA A 389 -9.81 -15.91 2.27
C ALA A 389 -8.50 -15.58 3.03
N VAL A 390 -8.21 -14.30 3.30
CA VAL A 390 -7.07 -13.89 4.13
C VAL A 390 -7.28 -14.35 5.57
N ALA A 391 -8.48 -14.19 6.12
CA ALA A 391 -8.81 -14.66 7.47
C ALA A 391 -8.66 -16.18 7.59
N GLN A 392 -9.12 -16.92 6.59
CA GLN A 392 -8.96 -18.37 6.50
C GLN A 392 -7.48 -18.79 6.43
N ALA A 393 -6.66 -18.06 5.68
CA ALA A 393 -5.22 -18.32 5.60
C ALA A 393 -4.50 -18.07 6.96
N LEU A 394 -4.87 -17.00 7.67
CA LEU A 394 -4.37 -16.73 9.03
C LEU A 394 -4.76 -17.85 10.00
N VAL A 395 -6.01 -18.32 9.96
CA VAL A 395 -6.47 -19.47 10.75
C VAL A 395 -5.70 -20.74 10.40
N ALA A 396 -5.44 -20.99 9.12
CA ALA A 396 -4.65 -22.14 8.69
C ALA A 396 -3.22 -22.11 9.24
N ARG A 397 -2.58 -20.92 9.28
CA ARG A 397 -1.26 -20.76 9.92
C ARG A 397 -1.32 -20.93 11.43
N ARG A 398 -2.37 -20.43 12.08
CA ARG A 398 -2.61 -20.65 13.52
C ARG A 398 -2.72 -22.14 13.85
N GLN A 399 -3.48 -22.89 13.06
CA GLN A 399 -3.67 -24.33 13.22
C GLN A 399 -2.39 -25.13 12.90
N ALA A 400 -1.54 -24.62 12.01
CA ALA A 400 -0.25 -25.22 11.69
C ALA A 400 0.83 -24.98 12.76
N GLY A 401 0.56 -24.17 13.78
CA GLY A 401 1.45 -23.98 14.93
C GLY A 401 1.95 -22.55 15.14
N CYS A 402 1.73 -21.64 14.18
CA CYS A 402 2.12 -20.24 14.35
C CYS A 402 1.35 -19.57 15.49
N ASP A 403 2.02 -18.64 16.18
CA ASP A 403 1.36 -17.63 17.01
C ASP A 403 0.83 -16.51 16.11
N VAL A 404 -0.50 -16.43 15.96
CA VAL A 404 -1.17 -15.47 15.07
C VAL A 404 -2.03 -14.51 15.89
N ALA A 405 -1.80 -13.21 15.72
CA ALA A 405 -2.60 -12.16 16.34
C ALA A 405 -2.92 -11.02 15.36
N VAL A 406 -4.14 -10.48 15.44
CA VAL A 406 -4.68 -9.44 14.57
C VAL A 406 -5.22 -8.31 15.44
N VAL A 407 -4.89 -7.08 15.10
CA VAL A 407 -5.53 -5.87 15.64
C VAL A 407 -6.24 -5.19 14.48
N ALA A 408 -7.54 -4.97 14.57
CA ALA A 408 -8.32 -4.44 13.46
C ALA A 408 -9.22 -3.30 13.92
N SER A 409 -9.32 -2.24 13.12
CA SER A 409 -10.29 -1.17 13.36
C SER A 409 -11.71 -1.72 13.31
N THR A 410 -12.56 -1.25 14.21
CA THR A 410 -14.02 -1.46 14.19
C THR A 410 -14.79 -0.17 13.92
N TYR A 411 -14.07 0.94 13.76
CA TYR A 411 -14.67 2.19 13.29
C TYR A 411 -15.34 1.95 11.94
N ASP A 412 -16.50 2.57 11.72
CA ASP A 412 -17.28 2.51 10.47
C ASP A 412 -17.49 1.11 9.85
N ASN A 413 -17.65 0.08 10.70
CA ASN A 413 -17.78 -1.32 10.28
C ASN A 413 -16.60 -1.85 9.46
N ASN A 414 -15.39 -1.30 9.67
CA ASN A 414 -14.18 -1.69 8.96
C ASN A 414 -13.74 -3.14 9.18
N LEU A 415 -14.30 -3.83 10.18
CA LEU A 415 -14.09 -5.25 10.43
C LEU A 415 -15.35 -6.02 10.02
N GLY A 416 -15.23 -6.84 8.98
CA GLY A 416 -16.32 -7.68 8.50
C GLY A 416 -16.74 -8.75 9.51
N ALA A 417 -18.04 -9.00 9.60
CA ALA A 417 -18.60 -9.92 10.60
C ALA A 417 -18.18 -11.39 10.34
N GLN A 418 -18.06 -11.80 9.07
CA GLN A 418 -17.58 -13.14 8.73
C GLN A 418 -16.08 -13.27 9.00
N VAL A 419 -15.30 -12.24 8.73
CA VAL A 419 -13.87 -12.17 9.07
C VAL A 419 -13.69 -12.29 10.58
N GLU A 420 -14.37 -11.47 11.38
CA GLU A 420 -14.29 -11.50 12.85
C GLU A 420 -14.64 -12.88 13.41
N SER A 421 -15.76 -13.44 12.96
CA SER A 421 -16.24 -14.76 13.38
C SER A 421 -15.24 -15.86 13.01
N THR A 422 -14.69 -15.82 11.79
CA THR A 422 -13.72 -16.81 11.29
C THR A 422 -12.42 -16.78 12.09
N LEU A 423 -11.86 -15.59 12.35
CA LEU A 423 -10.63 -15.44 13.12
C LEU A 423 -10.81 -15.96 14.55
N THR A 424 -11.89 -15.56 15.20
CA THR A 424 -12.19 -15.93 16.59
C THR A 424 -12.43 -17.43 16.72
N ALA A 425 -13.27 -18.01 15.85
CA ALA A 425 -13.55 -19.45 15.84
C ALA A 425 -12.30 -20.29 15.50
N GLY A 426 -11.39 -19.75 14.67
CA GLY A 426 -10.13 -20.37 14.30
C GLY A 426 -9.02 -20.26 15.33
N GLY A 427 -9.26 -19.60 16.46
CA GLY A 427 -8.28 -19.47 17.56
C GLY A 427 -7.16 -18.45 17.30
N VAL A 428 -7.37 -17.52 16.36
CA VAL A 428 -6.51 -16.35 16.18
C VAL A 428 -6.77 -15.36 17.31
N THR A 429 -5.71 -14.73 17.85
CA THR A 429 -5.89 -13.67 18.85
C THR A 429 -6.33 -12.39 18.16
N LEU A 430 -7.62 -12.07 18.21
CA LEU A 430 -8.18 -10.84 17.63
C LEU A 430 -8.36 -9.77 18.71
N VAL A 431 -7.88 -8.56 18.43
CA VAL A 431 -8.11 -7.35 19.25
C VAL A 431 -8.84 -6.32 18.39
N PRO A 432 -10.16 -6.18 18.56
CA PRO A 432 -10.91 -5.11 17.93
C PRO A 432 -10.49 -3.75 18.52
N TYR A 433 -10.24 -2.77 17.67
CA TYR A 433 -9.90 -1.41 18.06
C TYR A 433 -11.05 -0.46 17.68
N PRO A 434 -11.85 0.03 18.63
CA PRO A 434 -12.89 1.02 18.35
C PRO A 434 -12.29 2.42 18.20
N GLU A 435 -13.06 3.34 17.63
CA GLU A 435 -12.73 4.75 17.72
C GLU A 435 -12.58 5.19 19.18
N ARG A 436 -11.54 5.97 19.44
CA ARG A 436 -11.18 6.51 20.75
C ARG A 436 -11.34 8.03 20.75
N SER A 437 -11.26 8.59 21.95
CA SER A 437 -11.24 10.04 22.17
C SER A 437 -10.28 10.74 21.21
N GLY A 438 -10.71 11.88 20.64
CA GLY A 438 -9.96 12.62 19.63
C GLY A 438 -10.03 12.03 18.21
N GLY A 439 -10.90 11.04 17.94
CA GLY A 439 -11.01 10.37 16.64
C GLY A 439 -9.98 9.27 16.43
N TRP A 440 -9.29 8.84 17.50
CA TRP A 440 -8.20 7.88 17.40
C TRP A 440 -8.68 6.49 16.99
N THR A 441 -8.31 6.06 15.78
CA THR A 441 -8.44 4.68 15.30
C THR A 441 -7.22 4.26 14.47
N ILE A 442 -7.28 3.11 13.82
CA ILE A 442 -6.18 2.55 13.02
C ILE A 442 -6.33 3.00 11.57
N HIS A 443 -5.27 3.59 11.01
CA HIS A 443 -5.13 3.77 9.56
C HIS A 443 -3.91 3.04 8.99
N SER A 444 -3.06 2.45 9.82
CA SER A 444 -2.01 1.52 9.41
C SER A 444 -2.54 0.24 8.76
N LYS A 445 -1.78 -0.26 7.78
CA LYS A 445 -1.98 -1.56 7.12
C LYS A 445 -0.67 -2.32 7.20
N ILE A 446 -0.59 -3.30 8.09
CA ILE A 446 0.65 -3.99 8.45
C ILE A 446 0.41 -5.51 8.51
N LEU A 447 1.32 -6.26 7.91
CA LEU A 447 1.50 -7.70 8.15
C LEU A 447 2.97 -7.97 8.50
N LEU A 448 3.20 -8.58 9.65
CA LEU A 448 4.51 -9.00 10.15
C LEU A 448 4.58 -10.52 10.18
N ILE A 449 5.66 -11.08 9.63
CA ILE A 449 5.95 -12.51 9.63
C ILE A 449 7.35 -12.71 10.20
N ASP A 450 7.48 -13.53 11.24
CA ASP A 450 8.74 -14.06 11.75
C ASP A 450 8.60 -15.59 11.79
N ALA A 451 8.94 -16.23 10.68
CA ALA A 451 8.73 -17.66 10.48
C ALA A 451 9.56 -18.21 9.31
N PRO A 452 9.77 -19.53 9.22
CA PRO A 452 10.23 -20.19 8.00
C PRO A 452 9.34 -19.84 6.81
N PHE A 453 9.94 -19.42 5.69
CA PHE A 453 9.20 -18.80 4.58
C PHE A 453 9.79 -19.17 3.21
N GLU A 454 8.90 -19.38 2.22
CA GLU A 454 9.25 -19.73 0.83
C GLU A 454 10.10 -21.01 0.71
N GLY A 455 9.81 -22.02 1.55
CA GLY A 455 10.52 -23.30 1.55
C GLY A 455 11.89 -23.28 2.23
N SER A 456 12.33 -22.12 2.73
CA SER A 456 13.47 -22.04 3.65
C SER A 456 13.07 -22.54 5.04
N ALA A 457 14.00 -23.22 5.72
CA ALA A 457 13.86 -23.58 7.13
C ALA A 457 14.25 -22.43 8.08
N GLU A 458 14.87 -21.37 7.56
CA GLU A 458 15.29 -20.21 8.35
C GLU A 458 14.12 -19.25 8.57
N HIS A 459 14.04 -18.72 9.79
CA HIS A 459 13.12 -17.64 10.12
C HIS A 459 13.46 -16.38 9.29
N ARG A 460 12.48 -15.90 8.54
CA ARG A 460 12.55 -14.63 7.82
C ARG A 460 11.67 -13.62 8.54
N ARG A 461 12.21 -12.42 8.78
CA ARG A 461 11.50 -11.30 9.43
C ARG A 461 11.02 -10.31 8.38
N LEU A 462 9.77 -10.47 7.99
CA LEU A 462 9.15 -9.71 6.90
C LEU A 462 8.15 -8.70 7.45
N VAL A 463 8.23 -7.48 6.94
CA VAL A 463 7.26 -6.41 7.14
C VAL A 463 6.56 -6.14 5.82
N PHE A 464 5.24 -6.15 5.80
CA PHE A 464 4.42 -5.63 4.71
C PHE A 464 3.68 -4.40 5.19
N CYS A 465 3.78 -3.29 4.44
CA CYS A 465 3.11 -2.04 4.77
C CYS A 465 2.80 -1.20 3.52
N GLY A 466 1.90 -0.22 3.63
CA GLY A 466 1.57 0.68 2.53
C GLY A 466 0.14 1.17 2.58
N SER A 467 -0.47 1.36 1.41
CA SER A 467 -1.84 1.83 1.27
C SER A 467 -2.88 0.70 1.29
N HIS A 468 -2.47 -0.53 0.91
CA HIS A 468 -3.36 -1.65 0.62
C HIS A 468 -4.15 -2.15 1.84
N ASN A 469 -5.41 -1.77 1.92
CA ASN A 469 -6.38 -2.36 2.84
C ASN A 469 -6.70 -3.81 2.49
N TRP A 470 -7.28 -4.55 3.44
CA TRP A 470 -7.84 -5.88 3.16
C TRP A 470 -9.33 -5.74 2.83
N THR A 471 -9.59 -5.10 1.69
CA THR A 471 -10.91 -4.93 1.08
C THR A 471 -10.96 -5.56 -0.31
N GLY A 472 -12.17 -5.66 -0.87
CA GLY A 472 -12.40 -6.04 -2.26
C GLY A 472 -11.79 -5.02 -3.23
N PRO A 473 -12.17 -3.72 -3.14
CA PRO A 473 -11.64 -2.70 -4.05
C PRO A 473 -10.11 -2.58 -4.01
N ALA A 474 -9.47 -2.62 -2.83
CA ALA A 474 -8.01 -2.60 -2.74
C ALA A 474 -7.33 -3.77 -3.49
N LEU A 475 -7.98 -4.94 -3.59
CA LEU A 475 -7.47 -6.06 -4.38
C LEU A 475 -7.74 -5.88 -5.87
N TRP A 476 -8.95 -5.47 -6.24
CA TRP A 476 -9.48 -5.66 -7.58
C TRP A 476 -9.49 -4.41 -8.44
N SER A 477 -9.62 -3.22 -7.86
CA SER A 477 -9.94 -2.00 -8.61
C SER A 477 -9.17 -0.75 -8.22
N ASN A 478 -8.63 -0.65 -7.00
CA ASN A 478 -7.89 0.54 -6.57
C ASN A 478 -6.43 0.47 -7.04
N ASP A 479 -5.85 1.65 -7.28
CA ASP A 479 -4.40 1.78 -7.40
C ASP A 479 -3.81 1.71 -5.99
N GLU A 480 -3.08 0.64 -5.69
CA GLU A 480 -2.51 0.42 -4.36
C GLU A 480 -1.04 0.06 -4.43
N THR A 481 -0.34 0.32 -3.33
CA THR A 481 1.02 -0.16 -3.07
C THR A 481 1.09 -0.96 -1.79
N MET A 482 1.78 -2.09 -1.86
CA MET A 482 2.19 -2.87 -0.68
C MET A 482 3.70 -3.11 -0.76
N LEU A 483 4.45 -2.56 0.18
CA LEU A 483 5.90 -2.70 0.30
C LEU A 483 6.23 -3.80 1.29
N ARG A 484 7.04 -4.77 0.85
CA ARG A 484 7.70 -5.77 1.68
C ARG A 484 9.13 -5.34 2.00
N ILE A 485 9.53 -5.47 3.26
CA ILE A 485 10.90 -5.23 3.74
C ILE A 485 11.34 -6.42 4.60
N GLU A 486 12.56 -6.90 4.40
CA GLU A 486 13.21 -7.92 5.23
C GLU A 486 14.44 -7.35 5.94
N ASP A 487 14.19 -6.66 7.06
CA ASP A 487 15.24 -6.05 7.89
C ASP A 487 14.85 -6.19 9.36
N ASP A 488 15.78 -6.65 10.19
CA ASP A 488 15.52 -6.93 11.61
C ASP A 488 15.15 -5.68 12.40
N GLY A 489 15.79 -4.54 12.10
CA GLY A 489 15.53 -3.27 12.77
C GLY A 489 14.16 -2.71 12.39
N VAL A 490 13.82 -2.75 11.10
CA VAL A 490 12.49 -2.36 10.60
C VAL A 490 11.43 -3.28 11.20
N PHE A 491 11.65 -4.61 11.20
CA PHE A 491 10.73 -5.57 11.77
C PHE A 491 10.47 -5.29 13.25
N GLN A 492 11.52 -5.10 14.04
CA GLN A 492 11.37 -4.81 15.47
C GLN A 492 10.62 -3.49 15.70
N ALA A 493 10.92 -2.45 14.93
CA ALA A 493 10.23 -1.15 15.04
C ALA A 493 8.72 -1.26 14.76
N PHE A 494 8.33 -2.01 13.73
CA PHE A 494 6.93 -2.28 13.40
C PHE A 494 6.25 -3.20 14.42
N LEU A 495 6.97 -4.18 14.98
CA LEU A 495 6.45 -5.04 16.04
C LEU A 495 6.18 -4.25 17.32
N ASP A 496 7.09 -3.33 17.67
CA ASP A 496 6.91 -2.43 18.81
C ASP A 496 5.72 -1.50 18.61
N ASP A 497 5.52 -1.01 17.38
CA ASP A 497 4.36 -0.20 17.02
C ASP A 497 3.05 -0.98 17.11
N TRP A 498 3.01 -2.18 16.53
CA TRP A 498 1.89 -3.10 16.67
C TRP A 498 1.53 -3.34 18.14
N ALA A 499 2.54 -3.53 19.00
CA ALA A 499 2.34 -3.75 20.43
C ALA A 499 1.83 -2.50 21.15
N ARG A 500 2.31 -1.30 20.79
CA ARG A 500 1.80 -0.02 21.33
C ARG A 500 0.36 0.23 20.92
N THR A 501 0.03 0.06 19.64
CA THR A 501 -1.34 0.24 19.12
C THR A 501 -2.31 -0.76 19.74
N ARG A 502 -1.90 -2.03 19.90
CA ARG A 502 -2.65 -3.03 20.66
C ARG A 502 -2.92 -2.58 22.10
N GLN A 503 -1.91 -2.06 22.81
CA GLN A 503 -2.09 -1.57 24.19
C GLN A 503 -2.98 -0.33 24.25
N ALA A 504 -2.93 0.53 23.24
CA ALA A 504 -3.82 1.69 23.13
C ALA A 504 -5.29 1.28 22.94
N ALA A 505 -5.55 0.10 22.39
CA ALA A 505 -6.90 -0.47 22.30
C ALA A 505 -7.54 -0.69 23.68
N ASP A 506 -6.76 -0.90 24.74
CA ASP A 506 -7.26 -1.10 26.11
C ASP A 506 -7.48 0.22 26.86
N ARG A 507 -7.03 1.35 26.31
CA ARG A 507 -7.19 2.68 26.92
C ARG A 507 -8.53 3.29 26.51
N PRO A 508 -9.35 3.78 27.47
CA PRO A 508 -10.67 4.36 27.19
C PRO A 508 -10.66 5.38 26.04
#